data_AF-A0A1M6P7S2-F1
#
_entry.id   AF-A0A1M6P7S2-F1
#
_cell.length_a   1.000
_cell.length_b   1.000
_cell.length_c   1.000
_cell.angle_alpha   90.00
_cell.angle_beta   90.00
_cell.angle_gamma   90.00
#
_symmetry.space_group_name_H-M   'P 1'
#
loop_
_entity.id
_entity.type
_entity.pdbx_description
1 polymer ?
#
loop_
_entity_poly.entity_id
_entity_poly.type
_entity_poly.pdbx_seq_one_letter_code
_entity_poly.pdbx_strand_id
1 'polypeptide(L)'
;MKTTKEIADQNIHDEITSNLQDLLVKNYDAEKGFAKAMGNAKSENLKQFLKRQAAQRSRFATEITQELRNLNEEPKESGSVTGDLHRTWIDLKTAVVGNEDEAVLEECIRGEKASAEEYDEKLKKYNFPPQVSSVLQKQSSEIHQTLSQVKRLEDLADND
;
A
#
# COMPACT_ATOMS: atom_id res chain seq x y z
N MET A 1 -17.04 -27.67 24.45
CA MET A 1 -15.76 -27.95 23.74
C MET A 1 -16.01 -27.70 22.27
N LYS A 2 -15.17 -26.91 21.57
CA LYS A 2 -15.33 -26.68 20.13
C LYS A 2 -15.03 -27.97 19.35
N THR A 3 -15.72 -28.18 18.23
CA THR A 3 -15.48 -29.30 17.31
C THR A 3 -14.27 -29.03 16.41
N THR A 4 -13.70 -30.06 15.79
CA THR A 4 -12.62 -29.92 14.79
C THR A 4 -13.01 -29.00 13.64
N LYS A 5 -14.28 -29.05 13.22
CA LYS A 5 -14.81 -28.16 12.18
C LYS A 5 -14.84 -26.70 12.65
N GLU A 6 -15.36 -26.44 13.84
CA GLU A 6 -15.40 -25.08 14.40
C GLU A 6 -14.00 -24.47 14.61
N ILE A 7 -13.01 -25.30 14.93
CA ILE A 7 -11.61 -24.85 15.02
C ILE A 7 -11.06 -24.51 13.63
N ALA A 8 -11.33 -25.33 12.61
CA ALA A 8 -10.90 -25.06 11.24
C ALA A 8 -11.55 -23.78 10.68
N ASP A 9 -12.86 -23.61 10.90
CA ASP A 9 -13.60 -22.43 10.46
C ASP A 9 -13.06 -21.15 11.13
N GLN A 10 -12.74 -21.22 12.44
CA GLN A 10 -12.10 -20.11 13.15
C GLN A 10 -10.72 -19.77 12.58
N ASN A 11 -9.87 -20.77 12.34
CA ASN A 11 -8.52 -20.54 11.82
C ASN A 11 -8.55 -19.88 10.43
N ILE A 12 -9.49 -20.27 9.57
CA ILE A 12 -9.68 -19.66 8.25
C ILE A 12 -10.13 -18.19 8.40
N HIS A 13 -11.07 -17.94 9.30
CA HIS A 13 -11.53 -16.57 9.60
C HIS A 13 -10.40 -15.69 10.11
N ASP A 14 -9.61 -16.17 11.07
CA ASP A 14 -8.47 -15.45 11.65
C ASP A 14 -7.39 -15.18 10.58
N GLU A 15 -7.16 -16.13 9.67
CA GLU A 15 -6.22 -15.96 8.56
C GLU A 15 -6.68 -14.89 7.57
N ILE A 16 -7.95 -14.92 7.14
CA ILE A 16 -8.52 -13.92 6.23
C ILE A 16 -8.42 -12.53 6.84
N THR A 17 -8.87 -12.38 8.07
CA THR A 17 -8.96 -11.09 8.76
C THR A 17 -7.58 -10.53 9.08
N SER A 18 -6.66 -11.35 9.54
CA SER A 18 -5.25 -10.97 9.74
C SER A 18 -4.63 -10.44 8.43
N ASN A 19 -4.83 -11.14 7.31
CA ASN A 19 -4.30 -10.68 6.03
C ASN A 19 -4.89 -9.34 5.57
N LEU A 20 -6.18 -9.11 5.80
CA LEU A 20 -6.83 -7.82 5.51
C LEU A 20 -6.31 -6.70 6.43
N GLN A 21 -6.08 -6.99 7.71
CA GLN A 21 -5.52 -6.01 8.64
C GLN A 21 -4.09 -5.60 8.25
N ASP A 22 -3.28 -6.52 7.73
CA ASP A 22 -1.95 -6.19 7.21
C ASP A 22 -2.04 -5.26 5.99
N LEU A 23 -2.90 -5.59 5.03
CA LEU A 23 -3.11 -4.75 3.84
C LEU A 23 -3.70 -3.38 4.20
N LEU A 24 -4.56 -3.31 5.22
CA LEU A 24 -5.07 -2.05 5.76
C LEU A 24 -3.94 -1.17 6.29
N VAL A 25 -3.09 -1.74 7.14
CA VAL A 25 -1.90 -1.05 7.68
C VAL A 25 -0.96 -0.60 6.56
N LYS A 26 -0.72 -1.47 5.56
CA LYS A 26 0.10 -1.16 4.40
C LYS A 26 -0.43 0.04 3.61
N ASN A 27 -1.75 0.15 3.44
CA ASN A 27 -2.35 1.29 2.75
C ASN A 27 -2.24 2.60 3.54
N TYR A 28 -2.38 2.56 4.88
CA TYR A 28 -2.13 3.75 5.70
C TYR A 28 -0.66 4.21 5.62
N ASP A 29 0.27 3.26 5.60
CA ASP A 29 1.69 3.57 5.47
C ASP A 29 2.02 4.13 4.09
N ALA A 30 1.43 3.58 3.04
CA ALA A 30 1.56 4.10 1.67
C ALA A 30 0.93 5.50 1.51
N GLU A 31 -0.25 5.76 2.09
CA GLU A 31 -0.87 7.08 2.10
C GLU A 31 0.05 8.13 2.74
N LYS A 32 0.60 7.82 3.91
CA LYS A 32 1.58 8.69 4.59
C LYS A 32 2.86 8.86 3.78
N GLY A 33 3.32 7.78 3.14
CA GLY A 33 4.48 7.78 2.24
C GLY A 33 4.30 8.76 1.08
N PHE A 34 3.17 8.68 0.37
CA PHE A 34 2.85 9.59 -0.73
C PHE A 34 2.68 11.04 -0.27
N ALA A 35 2.00 11.28 0.86
CA ALA A 35 1.84 12.61 1.41
C ALA A 35 3.21 13.24 1.78
N LYS A 36 4.13 12.42 2.27
CA LYS A 36 5.50 12.84 2.60
C LYS A 36 6.32 13.10 1.34
N ALA A 37 6.27 12.20 0.36
CA ALA A 37 6.91 12.37 -0.95
C ALA A 37 6.47 13.68 -1.62
N MET A 38 5.17 14.00 -1.57
CA MET A 38 4.62 15.24 -2.10
C MET A 38 5.24 16.50 -1.46
N GLY A 39 5.58 16.46 -0.18
CA GLY A 39 6.23 17.57 0.52
C GLY A 39 7.66 17.85 0.04
N ASN A 40 8.29 16.91 -0.67
CA ASN A 40 9.69 16.98 -1.08
C ASN A 40 9.87 17.02 -2.60
N ALA A 41 8.83 16.67 -3.35
CA ALA A 41 8.77 16.97 -4.76
C ALA A 41 8.89 18.48 -5.03
N LYS A 42 9.60 18.85 -6.08
CA LYS A 42 9.71 20.21 -6.62
C LYS A 42 8.66 20.43 -7.71
N SER A 43 8.54 19.51 -8.67
CA SER A 43 7.58 19.60 -9.76
C SER A 43 6.13 19.60 -9.27
N GLU A 44 5.36 20.60 -9.70
CA GLU A 44 3.93 20.66 -9.38
C GLU A 44 3.16 19.47 -9.98
N ASN A 45 3.56 19.00 -11.17
CA ASN A 45 2.95 17.81 -11.78
C ASN A 45 3.17 16.57 -10.91
N LEU A 46 4.38 16.40 -10.37
CA LEU A 46 4.71 15.30 -9.47
C LEU A 46 3.93 15.41 -8.16
N LYS A 47 3.83 16.60 -7.55
CA LYS A 47 2.98 16.82 -6.37
C LYS A 47 1.53 16.43 -6.60
N GLN A 48 0.95 16.82 -7.73
CA GLN A 48 -0.42 16.48 -8.06
C GLN A 48 -0.60 14.97 -8.28
N PHE A 49 0.39 14.30 -8.88
CA PHE A 49 0.41 12.84 -8.98
C PHE A 49 0.42 12.19 -7.59
N LEU A 50 1.38 12.55 -6.74
CA LEU A 50 1.53 11.99 -5.39
C LEU A 50 0.29 12.22 -4.53
N LYS A 51 -0.37 13.38 -4.65
CA LYS A 51 -1.65 13.67 -4.01
C LYS A 51 -2.76 12.69 -4.43
N ARG A 52 -2.85 12.38 -5.73
CA ARG A 52 -3.82 11.39 -6.23
C ARG A 52 -3.51 9.99 -5.69
N GLN A 53 -2.23 9.63 -5.60
CA GLN A 53 -1.83 8.33 -5.05
C GLN A 53 -2.14 8.21 -3.55
N ALA A 54 -1.91 9.26 -2.75
CA ALA A 54 -2.32 9.28 -1.35
C ALA A 54 -3.85 9.08 -1.20
N ALA A 55 -4.65 9.77 -2.02
CA ALA A 55 -6.10 9.61 -2.01
C ALA A 55 -6.55 8.19 -2.45
N GLN A 56 -5.86 7.58 -3.41
CA GLN A 56 -6.12 6.19 -3.81
C GLN A 56 -5.86 5.21 -2.66
N ARG A 57 -4.76 5.38 -1.92
CA ARG A 57 -4.43 4.55 -0.76
C ARG A 57 -5.44 4.72 0.38
N SER A 58 -5.90 5.94 0.63
CA SER A 58 -6.98 6.22 1.57
C SER A 58 -8.29 5.50 1.18
N ARG A 59 -8.61 5.48 -0.13
CA ARG A 59 -9.76 4.74 -0.66
C ARG A 59 -9.62 3.24 -0.44
N PHE A 60 -8.44 2.67 -0.69
CA PHE A 60 -8.18 1.24 -0.47
C PHE A 60 -8.36 0.85 1.01
N ALA A 61 -7.84 1.67 1.92
CA ALA A 61 -8.01 1.47 3.35
C ALA A 61 -9.51 1.48 3.74
N THR A 62 -10.29 2.40 3.16
CA THR A 62 -11.75 2.46 3.37
C THR A 62 -12.47 1.21 2.87
N GLU A 63 -12.13 0.75 1.65
CA GLU A 63 -12.68 -0.48 1.07
C GLU A 63 -12.37 -1.71 1.95
N ILE A 64 -11.12 -1.88 2.39
CA ILE A 64 -10.72 -2.99 3.28
C ILE A 64 -11.38 -2.89 4.65
N THR A 65 -11.49 -1.68 5.22
CA THR A 65 -12.18 -1.43 6.49
C THR A 65 -13.64 -1.91 6.42
N GLN A 66 -14.32 -1.68 5.29
CA GLN A 66 -15.68 -2.15 5.08
C GLN A 66 -15.74 -3.68 5.05
N GLU A 67 -14.81 -4.35 4.37
CA GLU A 67 -14.75 -5.81 4.33
C GLU A 67 -14.48 -6.43 5.70
N LEU A 68 -13.57 -5.84 6.50
CA LEU A 68 -13.33 -6.27 7.89
C LEU A 68 -14.60 -6.14 8.75
N ARG A 69 -15.32 -5.02 8.65
CA ARG A 69 -16.60 -4.84 9.35
C ARG A 69 -17.66 -5.84 8.91
N ASN A 70 -17.72 -6.18 7.61
CA ASN A 70 -18.63 -7.21 7.10
C ASN A 70 -18.30 -8.61 7.67
N LEU A 71 -17.04 -8.83 8.04
CA LEU A 71 -16.57 -10.04 8.73
C LEU A 71 -16.75 -9.96 10.27
N ASN A 72 -17.39 -8.92 10.80
CA ASN A 72 -17.53 -8.64 12.23
C ASN A 72 -16.20 -8.39 12.96
N GLU A 73 -15.19 -7.90 12.26
CA GLU A 73 -13.91 -7.49 12.85
C GLU A 73 -13.84 -5.99 13.09
N GLU A 74 -12.99 -5.61 14.04
CA GLU A 74 -12.64 -4.21 14.30
C GLU A 74 -11.39 -3.83 13.47
N PRO A 75 -11.51 -2.91 12.49
CA PRO A 75 -10.38 -2.50 11.66
C PRO A 75 -9.34 -1.74 12.48
N LYS A 76 -8.05 -1.97 12.22
CA LYS A 76 -6.98 -1.14 12.78
C LYS A 76 -7.16 0.31 12.35
N GLU A 77 -7.03 1.26 13.27
CA GLU A 77 -7.29 2.68 12.98
C GLU A 77 -6.09 3.44 12.38
N SER A 78 -4.90 2.82 12.36
CA SER A 78 -3.70 3.48 11.84
C SER A 78 -2.67 2.51 11.29
N GLY A 79 -1.75 3.06 10.48
CA GLY A 79 -0.59 2.36 9.95
C GLY A 79 0.43 1.95 11.02
N SER A 80 1.57 1.41 10.58
CA SER A 80 2.61 0.95 11.49
C SER A 80 3.29 2.11 12.22
N VAL A 81 3.64 1.90 13.50
CA VAL A 81 4.11 2.99 14.37
C VAL A 81 5.54 3.39 14.07
N THR A 82 6.43 2.50 13.64
CA THR A 82 7.88 2.82 13.72
C THR A 82 8.74 1.82 12.99
N GLY A 83 9.52 2.28 12.00
CA GLY A 83 10.64 1.51 11.46
C GLY A 83 11.04 1.94 10.05
N ASP A 84 10.26 1.49 9.07
CA ASP A 84 10.70 1.56 7.67
C ASP A 84 10.51 2.95 7.08
N LEU A 85 9.36 3.59 7.34
CA LEU A 85 9.10 4.97 6.92
C LEU A 85 10.13 5.98 7.47
N HIS A 86 10.75 5.69 8.61
CA HIS A 86 11.73 6.58 9.23
C HIS A 86 13.12 6.46 8.58
N ARG A 87 13.56 5.23 8.25
CA ARG A 87 14.85 4.98 7.57
C ARG A 87 14.83 5.40 6.12
N THR A 88 13.80 4.96 5.39
CA THR A 88 13.48 5.40 4.02
C THR A 88 13.61 6.91 3.83
N TRP A 89 13.11 7.67 4.80
CA TRP A 89 13.12 9.11 4.74
C TRP A 89 14.47 9.76 5.03
N ILE A 90 15.28 9.13 5.86
CA ILE A 90 16.65 9.58 6.11
C ILE A 90 17.46 9.44 4.82
N ASP A 91 17.29 8.34 4.09
CA ASP A 91 17.98 8.09 2.82
C ASP A 91 17.66 9.18 1.78
N LEU A 92 16.37 9.54 1.66
CA LEU A 92 15.90 10.59 0.73
C LEU A 92 16.46 11.98 1.07
N LYS A 93 16.66 12.28 2.36
CA LYS A 93 17.32 13.53 2.81
C LYS A 93 18.82 13.54 2.58
N THR A 94 19.48 12.38 2.55
CA THR A 94 20.92 12.28 2.31
C THR A 94 21.28 12.32 0.83
N ALA A 95 20.35 11.97 -0.07
CA ALA A 95 20.52 12.05 -1.52
C ALA A 95 20.44 13.50 -2.09
N VAL A 96 20.33 14.52 -1.23
CA VAL A 96 20.04 15.94 -1.56
C VAL A 96 21.22 16.69 -2.22
N VAL A 97 21.98 16.04 -3.11
CA VAL A 97 22.91 16.73 -4.01
C VAL A 97 22.52 16.38 -5.45
N GLY A 98 21.46 17.02 -5.97
CA GLY A 98 21.25 17.12 -7.43
C GLY A 98 19.83 16.93 -7.95
N ASN A 99 19.06 15.94 -7.46
CA ASN A 99 17.78 15.58 -8.09
C ASN A 99 16.71 15.06 -7.11
N GLU A 100 15.99 15.96 -6.45
CA GLU A 100 14.99 15.61 -5.42
C GLU A 100 13.74 14.92 -6.00
N ASP A 101 13.35 15.21 -7.24
CA ASP A 101 12.19 14.58 -7.89
C ASP A 101 12.48 13.13 -8.30
N GLU A 102 13.69 12.85 -8.80
CA GLU A 102 14.17 11.49 -9.08
C GLU A 102 14.18 10.64 -7.80
N ALA A 103 14.80 11.13 -6.73
CA ALA A 103 14.83 10.42 -5.44
C ALA A 103 13.42 10.17 -4.87
N VAL A 104 12.47 11.09 -5.10
CA VAL A 104 11.06 10.89 -4.74
C VAL A 104 10.42 9.76 -5.57
N LEU A 105 10.70 9.71 -6.87
CA LEU A 105 10.16 8.70 -7.77
C LEU A 105 10.75 7.31 -7.48
N GLU A 106 12.05 7.19 -7.25
CA GLU A 106 12.71 5.95 -6.82
C GLU A 106 12.05 5.38 -5.55
N GLU A 107 11.76 6.24 -4.58
CA GLU A 107 11.09 5.82 -3.35
C GLU A 107 9.68 5.32 -3.60
N CYS A 108 8.93 6.02 -4.46
CA CYS A 108 7.61 5.59 -4.86
C CYS A 108 7.67 4.23 -5.58
N ILE A 109 8.67 3.99 -6.45
CA ILE A 109 8.87 2.69 -7.12
C ILE A 109 9.10 1.59 -6.09
N ARG A 110 9.97 1.83 -5.10
CA ARG A 110 10.25 0.86 -4.04
C ARG A 110 9.02 0.52 -3.22
N GLY A 111 8.28 1.53 -2.76
CA GLY A 111 7.07 1.35 -1.96
C GLY A 111 5.93 0.67 -2.73
N GLU A 112 5.72 1.06 -3.99
CA GLU A 112 4.71 0.45 -4.86
C GLU A 112 5.06 -1.00 -5.21
N LYS A 113 6.32 -1.31 -5.48
CA LYS A 113 6.77 -2.69 -5.71
C LYS A 113 6.52 -3.57 -4.48
N ALA A 114 6.91 -3.10 -3.29
CA ALA A 114 6.66 -3.82 -2.04
C ALA A 114 5.17 -4.00 -1.74
N SER A 115 4.31 -3.07 -2.19
CA SER A 115 2.86 -3.20 -2.04
C SER A 115 2.28 -4.18 -3.06
N ALA A 116 2.72 -4.14 -4.31
CA ALA A 116 2.30 -5.06 -5.36
C ALA A 116 2.64 -6.52 -4.99
N GLU A 117 3.88 -6.76 -4.55
CA GLU A 117 4.36 -8.08 -4.13
C GLU A 117 3.50 -8.63 -2.98
N GLU A 118 3.23 -7.82 -1.95
CA GLU A 118 2.44 -8.26 -0.80
C GLU A 118 0.98 -8.59 -1.17
N TYR A 119 0.35 -7.79 -2.03
CA TYR A 119 -0.99 -8.08 -2.55
C TYR A 119 -1.01 -9.38 -3.36
N ASP A 120 -0.07 -9.54 -4.30
CA ASP A 120 -0.02 -10.68 -5.19
C ASP A 120 0.28 -11.98 -4.43
N GLU A 121 1.19 -11.93 -3.45
CA GLU A 121 1.49 -13.05 -2.56
C GLU A 121 0.26 -13.46 -1.75
N LYS A 122 -0.44 -12.51 -1.13
CA LYS A 122 -1.65 -12.80 -0.34
C LYS A 122 -2.75 -13.38 -1.22
N LEU A 123 -3.04 -12.76 -2.38
CA LEU A 123 -4.05 -13.22 -3.34
C LEU A 123 -3.74 -14.62 -3.90
N LYS A 124 -2.46 -14.99 -4.01
CA LYS A 124 -2.04 -16.32 -4.47
C LYS A 124 -2.11 -17.37 -3.37
N LYS A 125 -1.74 -17.00 -2.13
CA LYS A 125 -1.57 -17.93 -1.02
C LYS A 125 -2.88 -18.25 -0.31
N TYR A 126 -3.78 -17.28 -0.21
CA TYR A 126 -4.98 -17.40 0.61
C TYR A 126 -6.24 -17.42 -0.24
N ASN A 127 -7.23 -18.20 0.18
CA ASN A 127 -8.52 -18.29 -0.47
C ASN A 127 -9.51 -17.32 0.19
N PHE A 128 -9.49 -16.06 -0.25
CA PHE A 128 -10.41 -15.05 0.27
C PHE A 128 -11.85 -15.28 -0.23
N PRO A 129 -12.87 -14.88 0.54
CA PRO A 129 -14.25 -14.85 0.06
C PRO A 129 -14.36 -14.08 -1.27
N PRO A 130 -15.28 -14.44 -2.18
CA PRO A 130 -15.33 -13.85 -3.53
C PRO A 130 -15.41 -12.31 -3.55
N GLN A 131 -16.17 -11.72 -2.61
CA GLN A 131 -16.28 -10.27 -2.48
C GLN A 131 -14.93 -9.63 -2.11
N VAL A 132 -14.25 -10.19 -1.09
CA VAL A 132 -12.93 -9.74 -0.65
C VAL A 132 -11.89 -9.89 -1.76
N SER A 133 -11.87 -11.05 -2.43
CA SER A 133 -10.99 -11.32 -3.58
C SER A 133 -11.16 -10.24 -4.67
N SER A 134 -12.40 -9.88 -5.02
CA SER A 134 -12.67 -8.88 -6.05
C SER A 134 -12.13 -7.50 -5.67
N VAL A 135 -12.30 -7.08 -4.41
CA VAL A 135 -11.74 -5.82 -3.90
C VAL A 135 -10.21 -5.86 -3.99
N LEU A 136 -9.56 -6.89 -3.44
CA LEU A 136 -8.11 -6.99 -3.41
C LEU A 136 -7.47 -7.08 -4.81
N GLN A 137 -8.11 -7.79 -5.75
CA GLN A 137 -7.65 -7.87 -7.14
C GLN A 137 -7.72 -6.52 -7.86
N LYS A 138 -8.81 -5.77 -7.66
CA LYS A 138 -8.94 -4.41 -8.20
C LYS A 138 -7.84 -3.50 -7.66
N GLN A 139 -7.61 -3.54 -6.35
CA GLN A 139 -6.55 -2.77 -5.71
C GLN A 139 -5.18 -3.16 -6.26
N SER A 140 -4.83 -4.46 -6.30
CA SER A 140 -3.57 -4.93 -6.90
C SER A 140 -3.37 -4.41 -8.33
N SER A 141 -4.41 -4.48 -9.17
CA SER A 141 -4.33 -3.96 -10.55
C SER A 141 -4.00 -2.47 -10.60
N GLU A 142 -4.62 -1.67 -9.73
CA GLU A 142 -4.36 -0.23 -9.64
C GLU A 142 -2.97 0.09 -9.07
N ILE A 143 -2.43 -0.75 -8.18
CA ILE A 143 -1.05 -0.64 -7.69
C ILE A 143 -0.06 -0.90 -8.82
N HIS A 144 -0.26 -1.95 -9.61
CA HIS A 144 0.59 -2.25 -10.77
C HIS A 144 0.55 -1.14 -11.83
N GLN A 145 -0.63 -0.54 -12.05
CA GLN A 145 -0.76 0.64 -12.91
C GLN A 145 0.03 1.83 -12.37
N THR A 146 -0.03 2.06 -11.05
CA THR A 146 0.73 3.12 -10.39
C THR A 146 2.23 2.89 -10.52
N LEU A 147 2.73 1.69 -10.19
CA LEU A 147 4.14 1.32 -10.34
C LEU A 147 4.64 1.55 -11.78
N SER A 148 3.83 1.20 -12.77
CA SER A 148 4.16 1.45 -14.19
C SER A 148 4.18 2.93 -14.54
N GLN A 149 3.32 3.75 -13.93
CA GLN A 149 3.31 5.20 -14.12
C GLN A 149 4.53 5.86 -13.47
N VAL A 150 4.89 5.47 -12.25
CA VAL A 150 6.04 6.04 -11.54
C VAL A 150 7.35 5.73 -12.29
N LYS A 151 7.53 4.49 -12.75
CA LYS A 151 8.71 4.13 -13.57
C LYS A 151 8.84 5.00 -14.82
N ARG A 152 7.74 5.23 -15.54
CA ARG A 152 7.76 6.13 -16.70
C ARG A 152 8.09 7.58 -16.34
N LEU A 153 7.66 8.05 -15.17
CA LEU A 153 7.99 9.40 -14.71
C LEU A 153 9.46 9.52 -14.32
N GLU A 154 10.04 8.48 -13.73
CA GLU A 154 11.47 8.39 -13.40
C GLU A 154 12.30 8.31 -14.68
N ASP A 155 11.99 7.40 -15.61
CA ASP A 155 12.65 7.32 -16.92
C ASP A 155 12.68 8.69 -17.63
N LEU A 156 11.62 9.51 -17.52
CA LEU A 156 11.58 10.83 -18.12
C LEU A 156 12.45 11.86 -17.36
N ALA A 157 12.53 11.76 -16.04
CA ALA A 157 13.35 12.63 -15.21
C ALA A 157 14.86 12.35 -15.35
N ASP A 158 15.24 11.10 -15.63
CA ASP A 158 16.64 10.69 -15.85
C ASP A 158 17.21 11.13 -17.20
N ASN A 159 16.32 11.44 -18.16
CA ASN A 159 16.68 11.81 -19.53
C ASN A 159 16.77 13.34 -19.77
N ASP A 160 16.47 14.16 -18.76
CA ASP A 160 16.52 15.64 -18.80
C ASP A 160 17.82 16.20 -18.18
#